data_AF-A0A963Z4J1-F1
#
_entry.id   AF-A0A963Z4J1-F1
#
_cell.length_a   1.000
_cell.length_b   1.000
_cell.length_c   1.000
_cell.angle_alpha   90.00
_cell.angle_beta   90.00
_cell.angle_gamma   90.00
#
_symmetry.space_group_name_H-M   'P 1'
#
loop_
_entity.id
_entity.type
_entity.pdbx_description
1 polymer ?
#
loop_
_entity_poly.entity_id
_entity_poly.type
_entity_poly.pdbx_seq_one_letter_code
_entity_poly.pdbx_strand_id
1 'polypeptide(L)'
;MATLTYEAEARHEAKDEAKKVDKVTKNRVQLDFAPRSMERLNSLKAKTEATSYAEVVKNALRLYEGLIEEVESGKTFLIRDENGAISPFKMFL
;
A
#
# COMPACT_ATOMS: atom_id res chain seq x y z
N MET A 1 47.17 -29.49 -21.86
CA MET A 1 46.42 -29.83 -20.63
C MET A 1 46.38 -28.60 -19.73
N ALA A 2 45.37 -27.72 -19.87
CA ALA A 2 44.88 -26.74 -18.86
C ALA A 2 44.25 -25.49 -19.52
N THR A 3 43.07 -25.62 -20.15
CA THR A 3 42.26 -24.45 -20.56
C THR A 3 40.76 -24.66 -20.36
N LEU A 4 40.32 -25.75 -19.72
CA LEU A 4 38.89 -26.11 -19.61
C LEU A 4 38.26 -25.78 -18.24
N THR A 5 39.02 -25.23 -17.29
CA THR A 5 38.51 -24.93 -15.93
C THR A 5 38.17 -23.45 -15.70
N TYR A 6 38.72 -22.51 -16.49
CA TYR A 6 38.55 -21.07 -16.23
C TYR A 6 37.22 -20.49 -16.71
N GLU A 7 36.59 -21.06 -17.74
CA GLU A 7 35.29 -20.56 -18.25
C GLU A 7 34.08 -21.02 -17.43
N ALA A 8 34.22 -22.09 -16.64
CA ALA A 8 33.13 -22.63 -15.82
C ALA A 8 32.93 -21.83 -14.54
N GLU A 9 34.01 -21.33 -13.94
CA GLU A 9 33.99 -20.51 -12.72
C GLU A 9 33.45 -19.10 -13.02
N ALA A 10 33.87 -18.49 -14.14
CA ALA A 10 33.36 -17.18 -14.56
C ALA A 10 31.86 -17.18 -14.90
N ARG A 11 31.32 -18.30 -15.40
CA ARG A 11 29.86 -18.46 -15.65
C ARG A 11 29.07 -18.74 -14.37
N HIS A 12 29.71 -19.19 -13.30
CA HIS A 12 29.09 -19.38 -11.99
C HIS A 12 29.06 -18.06 -11.20
N GLU A 13 30.16 -17.31 -11.19
CA GLU A 13 30.25 -16.01 -10.50
C GLU A 13 29.34 -14.95 -11.14
N ALA A 14 29.29 -14.88 -12.49
CA ALA A 14 28.41 -13.94 -13.19
C ALA A 14 26.91 -14.26 -13.03
N LYS A 15 26.55 -15.46 -12.54
CA LYS A 15 25.16 -15.87 -12.30
C LYS A 15 24.69 -15.60 -10.87
N ASP A 16 25.62 -15.43 -9.93
CA ASP A 16 25.33 -15.10 -8.53
C ASP A 16 25.14 -13.59 -8.29
N GLU A 17 25.75 -12.72 -9.11
CA GLU A 17 25.58 -11.27 -8.99
C GLU A 17 24.23 -10.75 -9.50
N ALA A 18 23.50 -11.52 -10.31
CA ALA A 18 22.26 -11.07 -10.94
C ALA A 18 20.98 -11.26 -10.08
N LYS A 19 21.10 -11.59 -8.78
CA LYS A 19 19.91 -11.90 -7.96
C LYS A 19 19.90 -11.32 -6.54
N LYS A 20 20.32 -10.08 -6.36
CA LYS A 20 19.83 -9.25 -5.24
C LYS A 20 18.71 -8.33 -5.73
N VAL A 21 17.57 -8.92 -6.06
CA VAL A 21 16.31 -8.18 -5.98
C VAL A 21 16.01 -8.10 -4.49
N ASP A 22 16.09 -6.90 -3.91
CA ASP A 22 15.73 -6.66 -2.51
C ASP A 22 14.40 -7.35 -2.21
N LYS A 23 14.48 -8.40 -1.40
CA LYS A 23 13.32 -9.21 -1.05
C LYS A 23 12.45 -8.34 -0.17
N VAL A 24 11.45 -7.68 -0.75
CA VAL A 24 10.48 -6.84 -0.04
C VAL A 24 9.98 -7.63 1.17
N THR A 25 10.46 -7.25 2.36
CA THR A 25 10.08 -7.89 3.62
C THR A 25 8.63 -7.55 3.87
N LYS A 26 7.74 -8.53 3.65
CA LYS A 26 6.31 -8.38 3.91
C LYS A 26 6.05 -8.69 5.38
N ASN A 27 5.55 -7.71 6.12
CA ASN A 27 5.06 -7.92 7.48
C ASN A 27 3.60 -8.38 7.42
N ARG A 28 3.30 -9.53 8.05
CA ARG A 28 1.93 -10.05 8.14
C ARG A 28 1.32 -9.64 9.49
N VAL A 29 0.23 -8.89 9.43
CA VAL A 29 -0.56 -8.51 10.61
C VAL A 29 -1.85 -9.32 10.60
N GLN A 30 -2.18 -9.95 11.74
CA GLN A 30 -3.48 -10.57 11.96
C GLN A 30 -4.36 -9.55 12.70
N LEU A 31 -5.57 -9.34 12.20
CA LEU A 31 -6.51 -8.37 12.74
C LEU A 31 -7.80 -9.10 13.09
N ASP A 32 -8.20 -9.00 14.37
CA ASP A 32 -9.51 -9.43 14.81
C ASP A 32 -10.47 -8.25 14.73
N PHE A 33 -11.55 -8.44 13.97
CA PHE A 33 -12.56 -7.43 13.77
C PHE A 33 -13.86 -7.81 14.48
N ALA A 34 -14.44 -6.85 15.21
CA ALA A 34 -15.81 -6.98 15.67
C ALA A 34 -16.77 -7.11 14.46
N PRO A 35 -17.95 -7.74 14.61
CA PRO A 35 -18.87 -7.97 13.50
C PRO A 35 -19.21 -6.70 12.70
N ARG A 36 -19.48 -5.59 13.40
CA ARG A 36 -19.75 -4.29 12.77
C ARG A 36 -18.56 -3.77 11.94
N SER A 37 -17.33 -4.00 12.38
CA SER A 37 -16.14 -3.59 11.63
C SER A 37 -15.93 -4.47 10.40
N MET A 38 -16.24 -5.76 10.49
CA MET A 38 -16.25 -6.65 9.32
C MET A 38 -17.28 -6.22 8.27
N GLU A 39 -18.49 -5.84 8.69
CA GLU A 39 -19.51 -5.29 7.77
C GLU A 39 -19.03 -4.03 7.06
N ARG A 40 -18.38 -3.11 7.78
CA ARG A 40 -17.77 -1.91 7.19
C ARG A 40 -16.69 -2.27 6.18
N LEU A 41 -15.82 -3.22 6.51
CA LEU A 41 -14.76 -3.69 5.62
C LEU A 41 -15.32 -4.34 4.34
N ASN A 42 -16.38 -5.13 4.46
CA ASN A 42 -17.09 -5.73 3.32
C ASN A 42 -17.73 -4.66 2.43
N SER A 43 -18.38 -3.66 3.04
CA SER A 43 -18.96 -2.53 2.30
C SER A 43 -17.90 -1.73 1.56
N LEU A 44 -16.76 -1.46 2.21
CA LEU A 44 -15.64 -0.77 1.59
C LEU A 44 -15.07 -1.57 0.43
N LYS A 45 -14.85 -2.89 0.59
CA LYS A 45 -14.39 -3.76 -0.49
C LYS A 45 -15.30 -3.66 -1.72
N ALA A 46 -16.61 -3.69 -1.53
CA ALA A 46 -17.58 -3.58 -2.62
C ALA A 46 -17.53 -2.19 -3.28
N LYS A 47 -17.51 -1.11 -2.49
CA LYS A 47 -17.51 0.27 -2.99
C LYS A 47 -16.23 0.66 -3.73
N THR A 48 -15.09 0.11 -3.32
CA THR A 48 -13.78 0.37 -3.93
C THR A 48 -13.39 -0.70 -4.95
N GLU A 49 -14.29 -1.63 -5.27
CA GLU A 49 -14.05 -2.77 -6.18
C GLU A 49 -12.76 -3.54 -5.88
N ALA A 50 -12.37 -3.60 -4.60
CA ALA A 50 -11.09 -4.19 -4.22
C ALA A 50 -11.15 -5.71 -4.32
N THR A 51 -10.07 -6.31 -4.81
CA THR A 51 -9.94 -7.76 -4.98
C THR A 51 -9.85 -8.49 -3.64
N SER A 52 -9.32 -7.84 -2.60
CA SER A 52 -9.12 -8.43 -1.28
C SER A 52 -9.23 -7.42 -0.14
N TYR A 53 -9.45 -7.90 1.09
CA TYR A 53 -9.42 -7.04 2.29
C TYR A 53 -8.04 -6.40 2.51
N ALA A 54 -6.96 -7.11 2.18
CA ALA A 54 -5.61 -6.56 2.28
C ALA A 54 -5.42 -5.36 1.34
N GLU A 55 -6.03 -5.38 0.16
CA GLU A 55 -6.03 -4.26 -0.76
C GLU A 55 -6.83 -3.08 -0.22
N VAL A 56 -8.01 -3.32 0.36
CA VAL A 56 -8.79 -2.27 1.04
C VAL A 56 -7.96 -1.60 2.14
N VAL A 57 -7.31 -2.39 3.00
CA VAL A 57 -6.49 -1.86 4.10
C VAL A 57 -5.29 -1.09 3.56
N LYS A 58 -4.62 -1.58 2.52
CA LYS A 58 -3.48 -0.90 1.88
C LYS A 58 -3.90 0.46 1.29
N ASN A 59 -5.05 0.49 0.62
CA ASN A 59 -5.58 1.72 0.03
C ASN A 59 -6.03 2.70 1.12
N ALA A 60 -6.64 2.20 2.19
CA ALA A 60 -7.03 3.01 3.35
C ALA A 60 -5.82 3.65 4.04
N LEU A 61 -4.72 2.90 4.21
CA LEU A 61 -3.48 3.43 4.81
C LEU A 61 -2.90 4.56 3.94
N ARG A 62 -2.75 4.35 2.63
CA ARG A 62 -2.27 5.38 1.69
C ARG A 62 -3.16 6.62 1.69
N LEU A 63 -4.48 6.41 1.72
CA LEU A 63 -5.43 7.51 1.79
C LEU A 63 -5.26 8.29 3.09
N TYR A 64 -5.12 7.60 4.22
CA TYR A 64 -4.94 8.23 5.52
C TYR A 64 -3.63 9.02 5.61
N GLU A 65 -2.52 8.46 5.12
CA GLU A 65 -1.22 9.15 4.99
C GLU A 65 -1.36 10.43 4.18
N GLY A 66 -1.92 10.36 2.97
CA GLY A 66 -2.10 11.55 2.14
C GLY A 66 -3.00 12.60 2.79
N LEU A 67 -4.07 12.20 3.49
CA LEU A 67 -4.94 13.15 4.17
C LEU A 67 -4.22 13.88 5.33
N ILE A 68 -3.35 13.18 6.06
CA ILE A 68 -2.55 13.78 7.13
C ILE A 68 -1.55 14.76 6.57
N GLU A 69 -0.78 14.36 5.55
CA GLU A 69 0.24 15.22 4.91
C GLU A 69 -0.36 16.56 4.44
N GLU A 70 -1.56 16.52 3.85
CA GLU A 70 -2.25 17.71 3.38
C GLU A 70 -2.62 18.65 4.54
N VAL A 71 -3.10 18.11 5.66
CA VAL A 71 -3.45 18.92 6.84
C VAL A 71 -2.21 19.45 7.55
N GLU A 72 -1.16 18.66 7.67
CA GLU A 72 0.12 19.11 8.23
C GLU A 72 0.78 20.19 7.37
N SER A 73 0.55 20.17 6.05
CA SER A 73 0.96 21.25 5.14
C SER A 73 0.12 22.53 5.25
N GLY A 74 -0.87 22.55 6.14
CA GLY A 74 -1.75 23.69 6.40
C GLY A 74 -2.93 23.81 5.44
N LYS A 75 -3.21 22.79 4.62
CA LYS A 75 -4.38 22.80 3.73
C LYS A 75 -5.65 22.41 4.49
N THR A 76 -6.77 22.89 3.99
CA THR A 76 -8.10 22.61 4.53
C THR A 76 -8.92 21.85 3.50
N PHE A 77 -9.58 20.77 3.93
CA PHE A 77 -10.52 20.06 3.07
C PHE A 77 -11.83 20.83 2.95
N LEU A 78 -12.38 20.86 1.75
CA LEU A 78 -13.66 21.48 1.45
C LEU A 78 -14.59 20.42 0.87
N ILE A 79 -15.83 20.37 1.35
CA ILE A 79 -16.89 19.59 0.72
C ILE A 79 -17.79 20.54 -0.05
N ARG A 80 -18.11 20.14 -1.28
CA ARG A 80 -19.17 20.76 -2.08
C ARG A 80 -20.39 19.85 -2.05
N ASP A 81 -21.55 20.39 -1.68
CA ASP A 81 -22.83 19.68 -1.76
C ASP A 81 -23.45 19.75 -3.16
N GLU A 82 -24.56 19.04 -3.36
CA GLU A 82 -25.31 19.02 -4.64
C GLU A 82 -25.85 20.40 -5.02
N ASN A 83 -26.04 21.30 -4.06
CA ASN A 83 -26.51 22.67 -4.26
C ASN A 83 -25.36 23.64 -4.58
N GLY A 84 -24.10 23.15 -4.63
CA GLY A 84 -22.91 23.94 -4.90
C GLY A 84 -22.35 24.69 -3.70
N ALA A 85 -22.95 24.57 -2.51
CA ALA A 85 -22.44 25.17 -1.29
C ALA A 85 -21.12 24.49 -0.89
N ILE A 86 -20.12 25.30 -0.56
CA ILE A 86 -18.80 24.84 -0.13
C ILE A 86 -18.68 25.04 1.37
N SER A 87 -18.35 23.98 2.10
CA SER A 87 -18.14 24.02 3.55
C SER A 87 -16.80 23.40 3.95
N PRO A 88 -16.11 23.94 4.97
CA PRO A 88 -14.92 23.32 5.53
C PRO A 88 -15.26 21.95 6.12
N PHE A 89 -14.48 20.94 5.75
CA PHE A 89 -14.60 19.61 6.29
C PHE A 89 -13.43 19.30 7.22
N LYS A 90 -13.72 19.30 8.53
CA LYS A 90 -12.76 18.89 9.54
C LYS A 90 -12.73 17.37 9.63
N MET A 91 -11.83 16.77 8.84
CA MET A 91 -11.58 15.32 8.80
C MET A 91 -11.01 14.77 10.11
N PHE A 92 -10.20 15.57 10.79
CA PHE A 92 -9.53 15.22 12.05
C PHE A 92 -10.16 16.04 13.17
N LEU A 93 -10.52 15.36 14.27
CA LEU A 93 -11.03 15.99 15.50
C LEU A 93 -9.89 16.69 16.25
#